data_AF-A0A1Q8BXA5-F1
#
_entry.id   AF-A0A1Q8BXA5-F1
#
_cell.length_a   1.000
_cell.length_b   1.000
_cell.length_c   1.000
_cell.angle_alpha   90.00
_cell.angle_beta   90.00
_cell.angle_gamma   90.00
#
_symmetry.space_group_name_H-M   'P 1'
#
loop_
_entity.id
_entity.type
_entity.pdbx_description
1 polymer ?
#
loop_
_entity_poly.entity_id
_entity_poly.type
_entity_poly.pdbx_seq_one_letter_code
_entity_poly.pdbx_strand_id
1 'polypeptide(L)'
;MDVQTYEDPAEFRAAVGDFYLADPVRHTLAVTVLDRYLDDPSIDPVMFTVHHQGALCGVGLRTPPWPLIVSGLPPSTARAAVELLADLDPDLPGVNGPRELAEVFAVEWAALTGAGLREVMAGRLYALGELRPPAVSGAERVAIEADVELLTRWRSEFTSEALGHEHVVRHAEEILRGALRRGEGVVLWEDAGEPVAWATASVPTGAMSRIGPVFTPPDLRNRGYGSAVTAAAARWAGAAGAEHVLLFTDLANPTSNSIYQKIGFRPVFDTTEIEFTAPA
;
A
#
# COMPACT_ATOMS: atom_id res chain seq x y z
N MET A 1 28.40 7.78 4.60
CA MET A 1 27.08 7.76 5.28
C MET A 1 27.11 6.55 6.17
N ASP A 2 26.51 6.64 7.34
CA ASP A 2 26.48 5.55 8.30
C ASP A 2 25.10 4.90 8.25
N VAL A 3 25.05 3.58 8.35
CA VAL A 3 23.79 2.84 8.31
C VAL A 3 23.60 2.11 9.64
N GLN A 4 22.40 2.20 10.20
CA GLN A 4 22.01 1.53 11.43
C GLN A 4 20.83 0.60 11.15
N THR A 5 20.95 -0.66 11.55
CA THR A 5 19.89 -1.67 11.50
C THR A 5 19.13 -1.74 12.82
N TYR A 6 17.92 -2.27 12.78
CA TYR A 6 17.04 -2.42 13.95
C TYR A 6 16.46 -3.83 13.97
N GLU A 7 16.47 -4.46 15.15
CA GLU A 7 15.80 -5.74 15.40
C GLU A 7 14.45 -5.55 16.10
N ASP A 8 14.29 -4.47 16.89
CA ASP A 8 13.05 -4.15 17.60
C ASP A 8 12.17 -3.17 16.79
N PRO A 9 10.97 -3.59 16.36
CA PRO A 9 9.96 -2.71 15.75
C PRO A 9 9.66 -1.42 16.52
N ALA A 10 9.66 -1.46 17.85
CA ALA A 10 9.35 -0.31 18.69
C ALA A 10 10.47 0.73 18.66
N GLU A 11 11.74 0.29 18.71
CA GLU A 11 12.90 1.17 18.58
C GLU A 11 12.97 1.80 17.19
N PHE A 12 12.73 1.00 16.14
CA PHE A 12 12.70 1.51 14.77
C PHE A 12 11.61 2.56 14.60
N ARG A 13 10.39 2.29 15.07
CA ARG A 13 9.25 3.23 15.00
C ARG A 13 9.57 4.55 15.70
N ALA A 14 10.18 4.49 16.88
CA ALA A 14 10.59 5.69 17.61
C ALA A 14 11.64 6.52 16.84
N ALA A 15 12.55 5.86 16.12
CA ALA A 15 13.59 6.53 15.35
C ALA A 15 13.08 7.19 14.05
N VAL A 16 12.05 6.62 13.41
CA VAL A 16 11.63 7.01 12.05
C VAL A 16 10.25 7.67 11.96
N GLY A 17 9.50 7.70 13.06
CA GLY A 17 8.13 8.23 13.10
C GLY A 17 8.03 9.64 12.54
N ASP A 18 8.82 10.58 13.07
CA ASP A 18 8.82 11.98 12.63
C ASP A 18 9.25 12.13 11.16
N PHE A 19 10.18 11.29 10.69
CA PHE A 19 10.64 11.29 9.30
C PHE A 19 9.49 10.95 8.34
N TYR A 20 8.77 9.86 8.60
CA TYR A 20 7.66 9.46 7.74
C TYR A 20 6.42 10.35 7.89
N LEU A 21 6.17 10.88 9.10
CA LEU A 21 5.04 11.77 9.38
C LEU A 21 5.26 13.21 8.90
N ALA A 22 6.49 13.58 8.50
CA ALA A 22 6.74 14.85 7.82
C ALA A 22 6.06 14.92 6.44
N ASP A 23 5.86 13.78 5.78
CA ASP A 23 5.06 13.64 4.55
C ASP A 23 4.31 12.30 4.52
N PRO A 24 3.20 12.17 5.26
CA PRO A 24 2.47 10.91 5.38
C PRO A 24 1.82 10.47 4.06
N VAL A 25 1.63 11.40 3.11
CA VAL A 25 1.13 11.09 1.77
C VAL A 25 2.21 10.37 0.97
N ARG A 26 3.43 10.92 0.95
CA ARG A 26 4.59 10.31 0.29
C ARG A 26 4.93 8.94 0.86
N HIS A 27 4.80 8.80 2.18
CA HIS A 27 5.19 7.62 2.93
C HIS A 27 4.02 6.71 3.31
N THR A 28 2.84 6.89 2.70
CA THR A 28 1.61 6.19 3.10
C THR A 28 1.78 4.68 3.22
N LEU A 29 2.54 4.05 2.32
CA LEU A 29 2.80 2.61 2.40
C LEU A 29 3.63 2.26 3.64
N ALA A 30 4.74 2.94 3.86
CA ALA A 30 5.60 2.72 5.02
C ALA A 30 4.86 2.99 6.33
N VAL A 31 4.12 4.12 6.43
CA VAL A 31 3.32 4.46 7.63
C VAL A 31 2.31 3.36 7.94
N THR A 32 1.58 2.85 6.94
CA THR A 32 0.64 1.74 7.17
C THR A 32 1.34 0.46 7.58
N VAL A 33 2.51 0.14 6.99
CA VAL A 33 3.24 -1.08 7.35
C VAL A 33 3.78 -1.01 8.76
N LEU A 34 4.38 0.11 9.13
CA LEU A 34 4.79 0.39 10.50
C LEU A 34 3.60 0.16 11.45
N ASP A 35 2.48 0.85 11.24
CA ASP A 35 1.36 0.85 12.18
C ASP A 35 0.63 -0.50 12.31
N ARG A 36 0.62 -1.32 11.26
CA ARG A 36 -0.27 -2.50 11.20
C ARG A 36 0.41 -3.84 11.28
N TYR A 37 1.60 -3.94 10.71
CA TYR A 37 2.21 -5.23 10.39
C TYR A 37 3.51 -5.42 11.15
N LEU A 38 4.19 -4.35 11.55
CA LEU A 38 5.50 -4.49 12.16
C LEU A 38 5.49 -5.19 13.52
N ASP A 39 4.35 -5.19 14.22
CA ASP A 39 4.20 -5.87 15.51
C ASP A 39 3.71 -7.33 15.34
N ASP A 40 3.53 -7.81 14.11
CA ASP A 40 3.17 -9.21 13.84
C ASP A 40 4.42 -10.09 14.02
N PRO A 41 4.45 -11.00 15.02
CA PRO A 41 5.62 -11.82 15.31
C PRO A 41 5.93 -12.86 14.22
N SER A 42 5.04 -13.05 13.25
CA SER A 42 5.28 -13.92 12.10
C SER A 42 6.05 -13.23 10.97
N ILE A 43 6.23 -11.91 11.06
CA ILE A 43 6.98 -11.12 10.09
C ILE A 43 8.40 -10.93 10.61
N ASP A 44 9.37 -11.19 9.74
CA ASP A 44 10.80 -10.96 10.01
C ASP A 44 11.26 -9.76 9.18
N PRO A 45 11.09 -8.51 9.67
CA PRO A 45 11.29 -7.31 8.86
C PRO A 45 12.77 -6.94 8.75
N VAL A 46 13.14 -6.39 7.60
CA VAL A 46 14.43 -5.70 7.44
C VAL A 46 14.20 -4.21 7.65
N MET A 47 14.83 -3.65 8.69
CA MET A 47 14.63 -2.28 9.14
C MET A 47 15.97 -1.57 9.30
N PHE A 48 16.14 -0.43 8.63
CA PHE A 48 17.38 0.35 8.75
C PHE A 48 17.19 1.83 8.47
N THR A 49 18.13 2.62 8.98
CA THR A 49 18.23 4.07 8.77
C THR A 49 19.60 4.43 8.21
N VAL A 50 19.64 5.42 7.33
CA VAL A 50 20.87 6.01 6.77
C VAL A 50 21.06 7.40 7.36
N HIS A 51 22.27 7.67 7.82
CA HIS A 51 22.65 8.92 8.47
C HIS A 51 23.80 9.62 7.74
N HIS A 52 23.75 10.94 7.71
CA HIS A 52 24.84 11.79 7.24
C HIS A 52 25.17 12.82 8.31
N GLN A 53 26.39 12.77 8.85
CA GLN A 53 26.83 13.67 9.93
C GLN A 53 25.90 13.65 11.15
N GLY A 54 25.36 12.46 11.48
CA GLY A 54 24.42 12.27 12.60
C GLY A 54 22.96 12.67 12.31
N ALA A 55 22.65 13.20 11.13
CA ALA A 55 21.28 13.49 10.72
C ALA A 55 20.68 12.31 9.95
N LEU A 56 19.46 11.90 10.33
CA LEU A 56 18.67 10.91 9.62
C LEU A 56 18.32 11.44 8.21
N CYS A 57 18.78 10.76 7.17
CA CYS A 57 18.58 11.17 5.78
C CYS A 57 17.98 10.09 4.88
N GLY A 58 17.81 8.86 5.39
CA GLY A 58 17.07 7.81 4.70
C GLY A 58 16.55 6.72 5.64
N VAL A 59 15.48 6.06 5.24
CA VAL A 59 14.83 4.96 5.97
C VAL A 59 14.40 3.89 4.99
N GLY A 60 14.86 2.66 5.22
CA GLY A 60 14.44 1.47 4.49
C GLY A 60 13.64 0.52 5.39
N LEU A 61 12.56 -0.02 4.84
CA LEU A 61 11.70 -0.99 5.50
C LEU A 61 11.25 -2.05 4.48
N ARG A 62 11.46 -3.32 4.82
CA ARG A 62 10.93 -4.45 4.07
C ARG A 62 10.24 -5.42 5.03
N THR A 63 9.09 -5.94 4.63
CA THR A 63 8.41 -7.05 5.29
C THR A 63 8.32 -8.21 4.29
N PRO A 64 9.20 -9.22 4.36
CA PRO A 64 9.16 -10.36 3.45
C PRO A 64 7.77 -11.01 3.37
N PRO A 65 7.37 -11.55 2.19
CA PRO A 65 8.17 -11.69 0.97
C PRO A 65 8.18 -10.42 0.09
N TRP A 66 7.55 -9.33 0.52
CA TRP A 66 7.36 -8.12 -0.30
C TRP A 66 8.68 -7.40 -0.64
N PRO A 67 8.72 -6.62 -1.73
CA PRO A 67 9.87 -5.78 -2.07
C PRO A 67 10.14 -4.70 -1.02
N LEU A 68 11.36 -4.15 -1.01
CA LEU A 68 11.74 -3.04 -0.13
C LEU A 68 10.94 -1.78 -0.44
N ILE A 69 10.42 -1.13 0.60
CA ILE A 69 9.74 0.16 0.49
C ILE A 69 10.78 1.27 0.44
N VAL A 70 10.92 1.93 -0.71
CA VAL A 70 11.98 2.92 -0.94
C VAL A 70 11.51 4.37 -0.82
N SER A 71 10.27 4.60 -0.37
CA SER A 71 9.73 5.98 -0.24
C SER A 71 10.59 6.88 0.66
N GLY A 72 11.29 6.29 1.63
CA GLY A 72 12.20 6.97 2.56
C GLY A 72 13.67 6.94 2.16
N LEU A 73 14.04 6.51 0.95
CA LEU A 73 15.44 6.45 0.49
C LEU A 73 15.68 7.45 -0.66
N PRO A 74 16.03 8.72 -0.35
CA PRO A 74 16.43 9.68 -1.37
C PRO A 74 17.61 9.17 -2.22
N PRO A 75 17.82 9.69 -3.44
CA PRO A 75 18.89 9.24 -4.33
C PRO A 75 20.29 9.27 -3.68
N SER A 76 20.54 10.25 -2.80
CA SER A 76 21.81 10.38 -2.10
C SER A 76 22.10 9.23 -1.13
N THR A 77 21.09 8.52 -0.64
CA THR A 77 21.25 7.40 0.32
C THR A 77 21.25 6.03 -0.36
N ALA A 78 20.91 5.95 -1.65
CA ALA A 78 20.71 4.70 -2.36
C ALA A 78 21.92 3.77 -2.28
N ARG A 79 23.13 4.30 -2.52
CA ARG A 79 24.36 3.48 -2.49
C ARG A 79 24.63 2.84 -1.13
N ALA A 80 24.55 3.64 -0.06
CA ALA A 80 24.77 3.14 1.29
C ALA A 80 23.73 2.08 1.70
N ALA A 81 22.47 2.26 1.26
CA ALA A 81 21.41 1.29 1.49
C ALA A 81 21.64 -0.01 0.69
N VAL A 82 22.06 0.09 -0.57
CA VAL A 82 22.38 -1.06 -1.43
C VAL A 82 23.58 -1.86 -0.88
N GLU A 83 24.64 -1.18 -0.45
CA GLU A 83 25.81 -1.81 0.18
C GLU A 83 25.43 -2.59 1.44
N LEU A 84 24.58 -2.02 2.32
CA LEU A 84 24.05 -2.76 3.48
C LEU A 84 23.25 -3.99 3.04
N LEU A 85 22.29 -3.79 2.13
CA LEU A 85 21.32 -4.83 1.77
C LEU A 85 21.96 -5.97 0.97
N ALA A 86 23.06 -5.74 0.25
CA ALA A 86 23.79 -6.81 -0.42
C ALA A 86 24.33 -7.86 0.58
N ASP A 87 24.66 -7.44 1.81
CA ASP A 87 25.11 -8.34 2.87
C ASP A 87 23.94 -8.85 3.74
N LEU A 88 23.00 -7.96 4.09
CA LEU A 88 21.91 -8.25 5.04
C LEU A 88 20.75 -9.03 4.40
N ASP A 89 20.49 -8.78 3.11
CA ASP A 89 19.33 -9.29 2.38
C ASP A 89 19.70 -9.60 0.91
N PRO A 90 20.63 -10.56 0.68
CA PRO A 90 21.16 -10.84 -0.65
C PRO A 90 20.10 -11.34 -1.64
N ASP A 91 19.00 -11.90 -1.12
CA ASP A 91 17.86 -12.40 -1.90
C ASP A 91 16.75 -11.35 -2.10
N LEU A 92 17.09 -10.07 -1.88
CA LEU A 92 16.55 -8.88 -2.52
C LEU A 92 15.53 -9.11 -3.66
N PRO A 93 14.19 -9.30 -3.48
CA PRO A 93 13.34 -9.61 -4.63
C PRO A 93 13.05 -8.39 -5.50
N GLY A 94 13.22 -7.18 -4.97
CA GLY A 94 12.89 -5.95 -5.68
C GLY A 94 12.63 -4.75 -4.77
N VAL A 95 12.16 -3.67 -5.39
CA VAL A 95 11.80 -2.42 -4.72
C VAL A 95 10.43 -1.93 -5.14
N ASN A 96 9.73 -1.26 -4.23
CA ASN A 96 8.46 -0.61 -4.48
C ASN A 96 8.43 0.80 -3.86
N GLY A 97 7.99 1.78 -4.64
CA GLY A 97 7.81 3.14 -4.15
C GLY A 97 7.67 4.16 -5.27
N PRO A 98 7.83 5.45 -4.94
CA PRO A 98 7.88 6.51 -5.94
C PRO A 98 8.89 6.20 -7.04
N ARG A 99 8.46 6.37 -8.30
CA ARG A 99 9.22 5.92 -9.47
C ARG A 99 10.65 6.43 -9.46
N GLU A 100 10.83 7.71 -9.21
CA GLU A 100 12.11 8.40 -9.18
C GLU A 100 13.07 7.88 -8.09
N LEU A 101 12.57 7.24 -7.04
CA LEU A 101 13.39 6.65 -5.98
C LEU A 101 13.68 5.17 -6.27
N ALA A 102 12.66 4.43 -6.71
CA ALA A 102 12.78 3.02 -7.06
C ALA A 102 13.73 2.78 -8.23
N GLU A 103 13.67 3.61 -9.28
CA GLU A 103 14.58 3.50 -10.42
C GLU A 103 16.05 3.76 -10.03
N VAL A 104 16.30 4.76 -9.17
CA VAL A 104 17.66 5.06 -8.69
C VAL A 104 18.19 3.89 -7.84
N PHE A 105 17.39 3.39 -6.90
CA PHE A 105 17.79 2.25 -6.08
C PHE A 105 18.07 1.02 -6.94
N ALA A 106 17.18 0.71 -7.89
CA ALA A 106 17.31 -0.45 -8.77
C ALA A 106 18.60 -0.39 -9.61
N VAL A 107 18.96 0.78 -10.14
CA VAL A 107 20.21 0.97 -10.89
C VAL A 107 21.44 0.73 -10.00
N GLU A 108 21.46 1.27 -8.78
CA GLU A 108 22.57 1.05 -7.84
C GLU A 108 22.66 -0.44 -7.42
N TRP A 109 21.53 -1.10 -7.19
CA TRP A 109 21.48 -2.54 -6.90
C TRP A 109 22.04 -3.38 -8.04
N ALA A 110 21.60 -3.14 -9.28
CA ALA A 110 22.10 -3.84 -10.46
C ALA A 110 23.61 -3.59 -10.68
N ALA A 111 24.09 -2.37 -10.43
CA ALA A 111 25.49 -2.04 -10.57
C ALA A 111 26.39 -2.80 -9.57
N LEU A 112 25.90 -3.02 -8.33
CA LEU A 112 26.65 -3.74 -7.31
C LEU A 112 26.55 -5.27 -7.46
N THR A 113 25.36 -5.79 -7.76
CA THR A 113 25.06 -7.24 -7.69
C THR A 113 25.05 -7.93 -9.05
N GLY A 114 24.95 -7.18 -10.15
CA GLY A 114 24.74 -7.72 -11.50
C GLY A 114 23.31 -8.18 -11.78
N ALA A 115 22.36 -7.94 -10.88
CA ALA A 115 20.96 -8.35 -11.05
C ALA A 115 20.31 -7.70 -12.29
N GLY A 116 19.44 -8.46 -12.95
CA GLY A 116 18.54 -7.92 -13.98
C GLY A 116 17.39 -7.13 -13.35
N LEU A 117 16.85 -6.16 -14.09
CA LEU A 117 15.76 -5.29 -13.62
C LEU A 117 14.52 -5.50 -14.49
N ARG A 118 13.37 -5.80 -13.85
CA ARG A 118 12.08 -5.91 -14.54
C ARG A 118 11.02 -5.12 -13.80
N GLU A 119 10.44 -4.11 -14.47
CA GLU A 119 9.24 -3.46 -13.95
C GLU A 119 8.05 -4.43 -14.02
N VAL A 120 7.37 -4.62 -12.88
CA VAL A 120 6.24 -5.55 -12.74
C VAL A 120 4.93 -4.85 -12.53
N MET A 121 4.96 -3.62 -12.00
CA MET A 121 3.77 -2.80 -11.80
C MET A 121 4.12 -1.32 -11.91
N ALA A 122 3.36 -0.60 -12.74
CA ALA A 122 3.41 0.85 -12.82
C ALA A 122 2.17 1.42 -12.12
N GLY A 123 2.35 2.02 -10.95
CA GLY A 123 1.26 2.52 -10.12
C GLY A 123 1.14 4.04 -10.14
N ARG A 124 0.05 4.52 -9.55
CA ARG A 124 -0.16 5.94 -9.25
C ARG A 124 -0.84 6.10 -7.91
N LEU A 125 -0.29 6.97 -7.07
CA LEU A 125 -0.96 7.45 -5.88
C LEU A 125 -1.95 8.56 -6.26
N TYR A 126 -3.16 8.44 -5.74
CA TYR A 126 -4.18 9.48 -5.79
C TYR A 126 -4.51 9.96 -4.38
N ALA A 127 -4.80 11.25 -4.25
CA ALA A 127 -5.34 11.87 -3.05
C ALA A 127 -6.72 12.47 -3.33
N LEU A 128 -7.65 12.30 -2.40
CA LEU A 128 -8.98 12.87 -2.49
C LEU A 128 -8.91 14.40 -2.38
N GLY A 129 -9.50 15.09 -3.36
CA GLY A 129 -9.81 16.51 -3.26
C GLY A 129 -11.22 16.71 -2.69
N GLU A 130 -12.07 17.39 -3.45
CA GLU A 130 -13.49 17.47 -3.13
C GLU A 130 -14.20 16.18 -3.56
N LEU A 131 -14.77 15.45 -2.61
CA LEU A 131 -15.50 14.21 -2.91
C LEU A 131 -16.76 14.50 -3.73
N ARG A 132 -16.94 13.73 -4.81
CA ARG A 132 -18.10 13.80 -5.70
C ARG A 132 -18.78 12.43 -5.77
N PRO A 133 -19.70 12.11 -4.83
CA PRO A 133 -20.38 10.83 -4.80
C PRO A 133 -21.20 10.62 -6.10
N PRO A 134 -21.12 9.44 -6.73
CA PRO A 134 -21.93 9.15 -7.91
C PRO A 134 -23.38 8.85 -7.51
N ALA A 135 -24.33 9.14 -8.41
CA ALA A 135 -25.71 8.70 -8.25
C ALA A 135 -25.84 7.25 -8.74
N VAL A 136 -25.83 6.30 -7.80
CA VAL A 136 -25.92 4.85 -8.06
C VAL A 136 -26.96 4.27 -7.11
N SER A 137 -27.76 3.30 -7.57
CA SER A 137 -28.73 2.60 -6.70
C SER A 137 -28.01 1.86 -5.59
N GLY A 138 -28.63 1.83 -4.41
CA GLY A 138 -28.10 1.16 -3.22
C GLY A 138 -27.66 2.12 -2.13
N ALA A 139 -27.01 1.57 -1.11
CA ALA A 139 -26.52 2.30 0.04
C ALA A 139 -25.23 1.66 0.59
N GLU A 140 -24.43 2.45 1.29
CA GLU A 140 -23.30 1.95 2.05
C GLU A 140 -23.74 1.23 3.34
N ARG A 141 -22.99 0.19 3.70
CA ARG A 141 -23.06 -0.47 5.01
C ARG A 141 -21.66 -0.86 5.47
N VAL A 142 -21.39 -0.72 6.77
CA VAL A 142 -20.15 -1.27 7.36
C VAL A 142 -20.32 -2.79 7.52
N ALA A 143 -19.30 -3.53 7.11
CA ALA A 143 -19.28 -4.97 7.23
C ALA A 143 -19.26 -5.41 8.70
N ILE A 144 -19.87 -6.56 8.95
CA ILE A 144 -19.93 -7.23 10.24
C ILE A 144 -19.31 -8.62 10.13
N GLU A 145 -19.21 -9.30 11.27
CA GLU A 145 -18.70 -10.67 11.35
C GLU A 145 -19.38 -11.66 10.39
N ALA A 146 -20.70 -11.50 10.16
CA ALA A 146 -21.45 -12.35 9.23
C ALA A 146 -21.03 -12.19 7.76
N ASP A 147 -20.37 -11.09 7.39
CA ASP A 147 -19.91 -10.82 6.02
C ASP A 147 -18.53 -11.46 5.72
N VAL A 148 -17.84 -12.00 6.73
CA VAL A 148 -16.44 -12.46 6.61
C VAL A 148 -16.28 -13.54 5.54
N GLU A 149 -17.23 -14.48 5.42
CA GLU A 149 -17.18 -15.53 4.40
C GLU A 149 -17.23 -14.93 2.98
N LEU A 150 -18.19 -14.03 2.73
CA LEU A 150 -18.34 -13.33 1.46
C LEU A 150 -17.09 -12.51 1.12
N LEU A 151 -16.61 -11.72 2.07
CA LEU A 151 -15.46 -10.86 1.89
C LEU A 151 -14.18 -11.66 1.67
N THR A 152 -14.04 -12.83 2.30
CA THR A 152 -12.88 -13.72 2.10
C THR A 152 -12.84 -14.21 0.66
N ARG A 153 -14.00 -14.59 0.10
CA ARG A 153 -14.13 -14.95 -1.31
C ARG A 153 -13.77 -13.78 -2.22
N TRP A 154 -14.38 -12.61 -2.02
CA TRP A 154 -14.10 -11.42 -2.83
C TRP A 154 -12.65 -10.95 -2.75
N ARG A 155 -12.03 -11.05 -1.57
CA ARG A 155 -10.59 -10.76 -1.41
C ARG A 155 -9.74 -11.73 -2.23
N SER A 156 -10.08 -13.01 -2.21
CA SER A 156 -9.35 -14.02 -2.99
C SER A 156 -9.51 -13.78 -4.50
N GLU A 157 -10.72 -13.43 -4.96
CA GLU A 157 -10.98 -13.04 -6.35
C GLU A 157 -10.18 -11.78 -6.74
N PHE A 158 -10.22 -10.73 -5.90
CA PHE A 158 -9.43 -9.51 -6.10
C PHE A 158 -7.93 -9.81 -6.20
N THR A 159 -7.38 -10.59 -5.27
CA THR A 159 -5.95 -10.93 -5.26
C THR A 159 -5.57 -11.71 -6.51
N SER A 160 -6.38 -12.67 -6.94
CA SER A 160 -6.14 -13.43 -8.17
C SER A 160 -6.11 -12.53 -9.40
N GLU A 161 -7.03 -11.55 -9.49
CA GLU A 161 -7.07 -10.59 -10.59
C GLU A 161 -5.92 -9.57 -10.55
N ALA A 162 -5.50 -9.13 -9.37
CA ALA A 162 -4.59 -8.00 -9.20
C ALA A 162 -3.11 -8.39 -9.05
N LEU A 163 -2.81 -9.53 -8.42
CA LEU A 163 -1.46 -9.94 -8.01
C LEU A 163 -1.00 -11.28 -8.63
N GLY A 164 -1.85 -11.95 -9.41
CA GLY A 164 -1.57 -13.27 -9.97
C GLY A 164 -1.67 -14.41 -8.95
N HIS A 165 -1.69 -15.64 -9.44
CA HIS A 165 -2.08 -16.85 -8.67
C HIS A 165 -1.09 -17.28 -7.56
N GLU A 166 0.09 -16.66 -7.41
CA GLU A 166 1.14 -17.16 -6.51
C GLU A 166 1.27 -16.40 -5.18
N HIS A 167 0.55 -15.29 -4.98
CA HIS A 167 0.60 -14.55 -3.72
C HIS A 167 -0.65 -14.78 -2.85
N VAL A 168 -0.50 -15.74 -1.93
CA VAL A 168 -1.12 -15.76 -0.58
C VAL A 168 -2.66 -15.76 -0.54
N VAL A 169 -3.26 -16.90 -0.93
CA VAL A 169 -4.63 -17.29 -0.51
C VAL A 169 -4.68 -17.62 0.99
N ARG A 170 -3.52 -17.97 1.58
CA ARG A 170 -3.42 -18.25 3.01
C ARG A 170 -3.64 -16.94 3.78
N HIS A 171 -4.56 -16.91 4.73
CA HIS A 171 -4.84 -15.76 5.62
C HIS A 171 -5.78 -14.66 5.09
N ALA A 172 -6.48 -14.83 3.96
CA ALA A 172 -7.47 -13.84 3.51
C ALA A 172 -8.54 -13.52 4.60
N GLU A 173 -9.05 -14.57 5.26
CA GLU A 173 -9.98 -14.44 6.38
C GLU A 173 -9.35 -13.73 7.58
N GLU A 174 -8.12 -14.10 7.98
CA GLU A 174 -7.45 -13.49 9.14
C GLU A 174 -7.14 -12.00 8.89
N ILE A 175 -6.77 -11.63 7.67
CA ILE A 175 -6.57 -10.23 7.30
C ILE A 175 -7.89 -9.44 7.45
N LEU A 176 -9.00 -10.01 7.00
CA LEU A 176 -10.33 -9.40 7.11
C LEU A 176 -10.77 -9.27 8.58
N ARG A 177 -10.66 -10.34 9.36
CA ARG A 177 -10.95 -10.30 10.80
C ARG A 177 -10.05 -9.29 11.52
N GLY A 178 -8.76 -9.24 11.17
CA GLY A 178 -7.83 -8.25 11.68
C GLY A 178 -8.26 -6.81 11.36
N ALA A 179 -8.75 -6.57 10.15
CA ALA A 179 -9.29 -5.27 9.75
C ALA A 179 -10.52 -4.88 10.57
N LEU A 180 -11.46 -5.80 10.77
CA LEU A 180 -12.63 -5.57 11.63
C LEU A 180 -12.23 -5.30 13.09
N ARG A 181 -11.29 -6.08 13.65
CA ARG A 181 -10.79 -5.88 15.03
C ARG A 181 -10.08 -4.54 15.22
N ARG A 182 -9.36 -4.06 14.20
CA ARG A 182 -8.72 -2.73 14.21
C ARG A 182 -9.72 -1.59 14.00
N GLY A 183 -10.98 -1.88 13.67
CA GLY A 183 -11.98 -0.85 13.39
C GLY A 183 -11.80 -0.17 12.04
N GLU A 184 -11.26 -0.90 11.05
CA GLU A 184 -11.12 -0.39 9.68
C GLU A 184 -12.47 -0.19 9.00
N GLY A 185 -12.51 0.74 8.05
CA GLY A 185 -13.67 1.01 7.22
C GLY A 185 -13.85 -0.08 6.17
N VAL A 186 -14.25 -1.28 6.59
CA VAL A 186 -14.66 -2.37 5.70
C VAL A 186 -16.09 -2.06 5.23
N VAL A 187 -16.22 -1.42 4.07
CA VAL A 187 -17.49 -0.89 3.57
C VAL A 187 -18.00 -1.74 2.42
N LEU A 188 -19.27 -2.15 2.52
CA LEU A 188 -20.05 -2.78 1.47
C LEU A 188 -20.96 -1.74 0.82
N TRP A 189 -21.21 -1.90 -0.48
CA TRP A 189 -22.32 -1.26 -1.17
C TRP A 189 -23.40 -2.30 -1.41
N GLU A 190 -24.62 -2.04 -0.95
CA GLU A 190 -25.76 -2.95 -1.08
C GLU A 190 -26.79 -2.37 -2.02
N ASP A 191 -27.21 -3.13 -3.01
CA ASP A 191 -28.29 -2.77 -3.93
C ASP A 191 -29.36 -3.86 -3.91
N ALA A 192 -30.63 -3.46 -3.78
CA ALA A 192 -31.75 -4.37 -3.58
C ALA A 192 -31.57 -5.40 -2.43
N GLY A 193 -30.81 -5.03 -1.38
CA GLY A 193 -30.56 -5.88 -0.21
C GLY A 193 -29.40 -6.85 -0.35
N GLU A 194 -28.68 -6.83 -1.47
CA GLU A 194 -27.54 -7.71 -1.74
C GLU A 194 -26.23 -6.92 -1.80
N PRO A 195 -25.13 -7.39 -1.19
CA PRO A 195 -23.82 -6.79 -1.38
C PRO A 195 -23.34 -6.92 -2.83
N VAL A 196 -23.00 -5.79 -3.45
CA VAL A 196 -22.59 -5.71 -4.86
C VAL A 196 -21.17 -5.16 -5.07
N ALA A 197 -20.58 -4.53 -4.05
CA ALA A 197 -19.18 -4.08 -4.08
C ALA A 197 -18.62 -3.92 -2.66
N TRP A 198 -17.29 -3.90 -2.56
CA TRP A 198 -16.55 -3.76 -1.31
C TRP A 198 -15.37 -2.79 -1.47
N ALA A 199 -15.11 -2.00 -0.43
CA ALA A 199 -13.85 -1.28 -0.27
C ALA A 199 -13.40 -1.34 1.20
N THR A 200 -12.08 -1.30 1.43
CA THR A 200 -11.52 -1.13 2.79
C THR A 200 -10.83 0.22 2.88
N ALA A 201 -11.07 0.96 3.97
CA ALA A 201 -10.30 2.14 4.35
C ALA A 201 -9.55 1.88 5.65
N SER A 202 -8.27 2.24 5.69
CA SER A 202 -7.50 2.13 6.92
C SER A 202 -8.02 3.09 8.00
N VAL A 203 -7.86 2.73 9.27
CA VAL A 203 -7.98 3.73 10.35
C VAL A 203 -6.96 4.85 10.08
N PRO A 204 -7.30 6.13 10.35
CA PRO A 204 -6.37 7.22 10.11
C PRO A 204 -5.10 7.12 10.96
N THR A 205 -3.94 7.16 10.29
CA THR A 205 -2.60 7.17 10.90
C THR A 205 -1.81 8.31 10.28
N GLY A 206 -1.26 9.23 11.08
CA GLY A 206 -0.58 10.41 10.54
C GLY A 206 -1.51 11.30 9.70
N ALA A 207 -2.77 11.45 10.14
CA ALA A 207 -3.84 12.16 9.43
C ALA A 207 -4.20 11.58 8.03
N MET A 208 -3.64 10.44 7.61
CA MET A 208 -3.99 9.80 6.34
C MET A 208 -4.72 8.48 6.54
N SER A 209 -5.62 8.15 5.61
CA SER A 209 -6.28 6.86 5.48
C SER A 209 -6.14 6.38 4.04
N ARG A 210 -5.72 5.13 3.85
CA ARG A 210 -5.61 4.51 2.53
C ARG A 210 -6.80 3.61 2.24
N ILE A 211 -7.43 3.82 1.08
CA ILE A 211 -8.45 2.95 0.52
C ILE A 211 -7.75 1.85 -0.29
N GLY A 212 -8.12 0.61 -0.01
CA GLY A 212 -7.67 -0.58 -0.72
C GLY A 212 -7.79 -1.84 0.15
N PRO A 213 -8.24 -2.98 -0.40
CA PRO A 213 -8.67 -3.17 -1.79
C PRO A 213 -10.05 -2.57 -2.09
N VAL A 214 -10.40 -2.49 -3.38
CA VAL A 214 -11.74 -2.15 -3.89
C VAL A 214 -12.14 -3.23 -4.89
N PHE A 215 -13.32 -3.81 -4.73
CA PHE A 215 -13.78 -4.91 -5.56
C PHE A 215 -15.26 -4.79 -5.96
N THR A 216 -15.56 -5.18 -7.19
CA THR A 216 -16.90 -5.39 -7.71
C THR A 216 -16.87 -6.70 -8.51
N PRO A 217 -17.73 -7.69 -8.19
CA PRO A 217 -17.80 -8.95 -8.92
C PRO A 217 -17.97 -8.70 -10.43
N PRO A 218 -17.33 -9.51 -11.31
CA PRO A 218 -17.33 -9.30 -12.76
C PRO A 218 -18.71 -9.02 -13.37
N ASP A 219 -19.73 -9.81 -13.00
CA ASP A 219 -21.11 -9.72 -13.53
C ASP A 219 -21.87 -8.46 -13.05
N LEU A 220 -21.32 -7.76 -12.06
CA LEU A 220 -21.87 -6.53 -11.47
C LEU A 220 -21.09 -5.27 -11.87
N ARG A 221 -20.03 -5.40 -12.69
CA ARG A 221 -19.24 -4.27 -13.19
C ARG A 221 -20.03 -3.40 -14.16
N ASN A 222 -19.52 -2.20 -14.42
CA ASN A 222 -20.11 -1.19 -15.31
C ASN A 222 -21.46 -0.62 -14.84
N ARG A 223 -21.82 -0.82 -13.56
CA ARG A 223 -23.02 -0.26 -12.92
C ARG A 223 -22.76 0.89 -11.96
N GLY A 224 -21.50 1.31 -11.83
CA GLY A 224 -21.09 2.40 -10.94
C GLY A 224 -20.80 2.00 -9.49
N TYR A 225 -21.00 0.73 -9.10
CA TYR A 225 -20.80 0.28 -7.72
C TYR A 225 -19.38 0.46 -7.19
N GLY A 226 -18.34 0.24 -8.02
CA GLY A 226 -16.95 0.52 -7.64
C GLY A 226 -16.72 1.99 -7.25
N SER A 227 -17.31 2.92 -8.01
CA SER A 227 -17.30 4.35 -7.69
C SER A 227 -18.05 4.66 -6.40
N ALA A 228 -19.22 4.04 -6.21
CA ALA A 228 -20.08 4.27 -5.06
C ALA A 228 -19.44 3.78 -3.76
N VAL A 229 -18.90 2.55 -3.75
CA VAL A 229 -18.25 1.98 -2.57
C VAL A 229 -16.94 2.70 -2.24
N THR A 230 -16.18 3.14 -3.25
CA THR A 230 -14.97 3.97 -3.02
C THR A 230 -15.34 5.30 -2.39
N ALA A 231 -16.39 5.97 -2.89
CA ALA A 231 -16.87 7.22 -2.30
C ALA A 231 -17.40 7.02 -0.88
N ALA A 232 -18.03 5.88 -0.57
CA ALA A 232 -18.47 5.54 0.77
C ALA A 232 -17.29 5.30 1.73
N ALA A 233 -16.27 4.54 1.30
CA ALA A 233 -15.04 4.36 2.07
C ALA A 233 -14.30 5.69 2.32
N ALA A 234 -14.30 6.59 1.33
CA ALA A 234 -13.75 7.94 1.49
C ALA A 234 -14.53 8.78 2.52
N ARG A 235 -15.86 8.72 2.53
CA ARG A 235 -16.69 9.37 3.57
C ARG A 235 -16.40 8.79 4.95
N TRP A 236 -16.32 7.47 5.06
CA TRP A 236 -15.98 6.79 6.30
C TRP A 236 -14.63 7.28 6.84
N ALA A 237 -13.60 7.34 5.99
CA ALA A 237 -12.27 7.80 6.38
C ALA A 237 -12.27 9.25 6.87
N GLY A 238 -12.97 10.15 6.17
CA GLY A 238 -13.11 11.54 6.60
C GLY A 238 -13.85 11.67 7.94
N ALA A 239 -14.93 10.91 8.13
CA ALA A 239 -15.67 10.87 9.40
C ALA A 239 -14.82 10.28 10.55
N ALA A 240 -13.88 9.39 10.25
CA ALA A 240 -12.91 8.85 11.20
C ALA A 240 -11.75 9.82 11.51
N GLY A 241 -11.67 10.98 10.82
CA GLY A 241 -10.66 12.01 11.08
C GLY A 241 -9.48 12.04 10.11
N ALA A 242 -9.55 11.36 8.96
CA ALA A 242 -8.52 11.50 7.93
C ALA A 242 -8.58 12.89 7.26
N GLU A 243 -7.43 13.58 7.22
CA GLU A 243 -7.22 14.78 6.40
C GLU A 243 -6.80 14.40 4.97
N HIS A 244 -6.13 13.26 4.81
CA HIS A 244 -5.70 12.72 3.52
C HIS A 244 -6.33 11.35 3.27
N VAL A 245 -7.23 11.26 2.29
CA VAL A 245 -7.76 9.97 1.81
C VAL A 245 -7.03 9.58 0.53
N LEU A 246 -6.33 8.45 0.57
CA LEU A 246 -5.36 8.04 -0.44
C LEU A 246 -5.77 6.71 -1.07
N LEU A 247 -5.37 6.47 -2.32
CA LEU A 247 -5.43 5.14 -2.93
C LEU A 247 -4.35 4.97 -3.98
N PHE A 248 -3.95 3.72 -4.21
CA PHE A 248 -3.12 3.35 -5.35
C PHE A 248 -3.98 2.73 -6.44
N THR A 249 -3.56 2.88 -7.68
CA THR A 249 -4.09 2.15 -8.82
C THR A 249 -2.99 1.84 -9.81
N ASP A 250 -3.11 0.71 -10.48
CA ASP A 250 -2.30 0.39 -11.66
C ASP A 250 -2.63 1.39 -12.80
N LEU A 251 -1.59 1.96 -13.41
CA LEU A 251 -1.69 2.83 -14.58
C LEU A 251 -2.24 2.09 -15.81
N ALA A 252 -2.06 0.78 -15.89
CA ALA A 252 -2.61 -0.07 -16.95
C ALA A 252 -4.13 -0.30 -16.83
N ASN A 253 -4.76 0.12 -15.72
CA ASN A 253 -6.20 0.00 -15.51
C ASN A 253 -6.95 1.32 -15.78
N PRO A 254 -7.35 1.62 -17.05
CA PRO A 254 -7.98 2.89 -17.39
C PRO A 254 -9.34 3.10 -16.72
N THR A 255 -10.05 2.01 -16.40
CA THR A 255 -11.36 2.06 -15.75
C THR A 255 -11.24 2.62 -14.33
N SER A 256 -10.36 2.04 -13.50
CA SER A 256 -10.11 2.52 -12.14
C SER A 256 -9.61 3.96 -12.13
N ASN A 257 -8.63 4.27 -12.99
CA ASN A 257 -8.09 5.63 -13.14
C ASN A 257 -9.19 6.66 -13.50
N SER A 258 -10.14 6.30 -14.37
CA SER A 258 -11.26 7.17 -14.73
C SER A 258 -12.26 7.36 -13.58
N ILE A 259 -12.60 6.27 -12.87
CA ILE A 259 -13.56 6.29 -11.77
C ILE A 259 -13.07 7.18 -10.63
N TYR A 260 -11.82 7.02 -10.18
CA TYR A 260 -11.28 7.78 -9.05
C TYR A 260 -11.28 9.28 -9.34
N GLN A 261 -10.87 9.70 -10.54
CA GLN A 261 -10.91 11.11 -10.92
C GLN A 261 -12.32 11.69 -10.96
N LYS A 262 -13.30 10.94 -11.45
CA LYS A 262 -14.71 11.37 -11.50
C LYS A 262 -15.29 11.61 -10.11
N ILE A 263 -14.86 10.83 -9.11
CA ILE A 263 -15.32 10.98 -7.72
C ILE A 263 -14.46 11.95 -6.89
N GLY A 264 -13.49 12.64 -7.51
CA GLY A 264 -12.76 13.75 -6.88
C GLY A 264 -11.32 13.47 -6.48
N PHE A 265 -10.78 12.29 -6.77
CA PHE A 265 -9.36 12.00 -6.56
C PHE A 265 -8.49 12.69 -7.59
N ARG A 266 -7.30 13.12 -7.16
CA ARG A 266 -6.30 13.80 -7.99
C ARG A 266 -4.98 13.04 -7.96
N PRO A 267 -4.28 12.93 -9.10
CA PRO A 267 -2.98 12.26 -9.16
C PRO A 267 -1.97 13.03 -8.29
N VAL A 268 -1.12 12.31 -7.55
CA VAL A 268 -0.06 12.89 -6.72
C VAL A 268 1.31 12.59 -7.32
N PHE A 269 1.67 11.31 -7.40
CA PHE A 269 2.90 10.83 -8.04
C PHE A 269 2.74 9.39 -8.55
N ASP A 270 3.61 9.00 -9.47
CA ASP A 270 3.67 7.65 -10.00
C ASP A 270 4.60 6.79 -9.15
N THR A 271 4.25 5.52 -9.01
CA THR A 271 5.05 4.50 -8.34
C THR A 271 5.46 3.42 -9.32
N THR A 272 6.49 2.67 -8.97
CA THR A 272 6.86 1.46 -9.67
C THR A 272 7.27 0.38 -8.69
N GLU A 273 6.95 -0.85 -9.05
CA GLU A 273 7.54 -2.05 -8.47
C GLU A 273 8.50 -2.65 -9.50
N ILE A 274 9.77 -2.77 -9.10
CA ILE A 274 10.83 -3.35 -9.93
C ILE A 274 11.31 -4.61 -9.23
N GLU A 275 11.20 -5.73 -9.93
CA GLU A 275 11.72 -7.03 -9.52
C GLU A 275 13.18 -7.18 -9.95
N PHE A 276 13.98 -7.77 -9.07
CA PHE A 276 15.37 -8.13 -9.33
C PHE A 276 15.44 -9.59 -9.75
N THR A 277 16.02 -9.83 -10.93
CA THR A 277 16.21 -11.17 -11.47
C THR A 277 17.66 -11.60 -11.35
N ALA A 278 17.90 -12.91 -11.40
CA ALA A 278 19.26 -13.44 -11.44
C ALA A 278 20.12 -12.75 -12.52
N PRO A 279 21.43 -12.56 -12.27
CA PRO A 279 22.35 -12.00 -13.26
C PRO A 279 22.29 -12.78 -14.58
N ALA A 280 22.39 -12.05 -15.68
CA ALA A 280 22.42 -12.63 -17.03
C ALA A 280 23.75 -13.36 -17.32
#